data_AF-A0A7X7MU95-F1
#
_entry.id   AF-A0A7X7MU95-F1
#
_cell.length_a   1.000
_cell.length_b   1.000
_cell.length_c   1.000
_cell.angle_alpha   90.00
_cell.angle_beta   90.00
_cell.angle_gamma   90.00
#
_symmetry.space_group_name_H-M   'P 1'
#
loop_
_entity.id
_entity.type
_entity.pdbx_description
1 polymer ?
#
loop_
_entity_poly.entity_id
_entity_poly.type
_entity_poly.pdbx_seq_one_letter_code
_entity_poly.pdbx_strand_id
1 'polypeptide(L)'
;MNDWEMDEEAAQRRAERRAKHRQEMLRSKRRQMLFRKLFKLFLPFILGAAVIGLLIFAGTKIFEKAQGTDESNQTISAENLTLSDSVSSASLSDNTVSENEAEEQTALIPTATANEQTLSLGADIVSEHAILVDESQNLILAQKDAQTKIWPASMTKVLTVLVAAEHVTDLDDTFTMTLDITDYSYVNDCSNVGFLEHETVTVRDLFYGTILKSGADAAVGLATYVAGSHEAFVDMMNEKLDELGMSDTAHFT
;
A
#
# COMPACT_ATOMS: atom_id res chain seq x y z
N MET A 1 -43.17 1.81 22.64
CA MET A 1 -42.31 1.59 21.48
C MET A 1 -41.68 0.24 21.70
N ASN A 2 -42.03 -0.73 20.86
CA ASN A 2 -41.59 -2.10 21.04
C ASN A 2 -40.21 -2.30 20.36
N ASP A 3 -39.45 -3.28 20.82
CA ASP A 3 -38.05 -3.51 20.44
C ASP A 3 -37.85 -3.58 18.90
N TRP A 4 -38.83 -4.16 18.21
CA TRP A 4 -38.85 -4.29 16.75
C TRP A 4 -39.01 -2.95 16.00
N GLU A 5 -39.78 -1.99 16.53
CA GLU A 5 -39.93 -0.65 15.91
C GLU A 5 -38.65 0.18 16.08
N MET A 6 -37.95 0.00 17.21
CA MET A 6 -36.68 0.67 17.48
C MET A 6 -35.56 0.18 16.55
N ASP A 7 -35.52 -1.13 16.28
CA ASP A 7 -34.58 -1.73 15.34
C ASP A 7 -34.85 -1.30 13.89
N GLU A 8 -36.12 -1.19 13.50
CA GLU A 8 -36.50 -0.77 12.15
C GLU A 8 -36.15 0.71 11.89
N GLU A 9 -36.40 1.60 12.86
CA GLU A 9 -35.94 2.99 12.79
C GLU A 9 -34.41 3.12 12.82
N ALA A 10 -33.72 2.26 13.58
CA ALA A 10 -32.26 2.23 13.58
C ALA A 10 -31.71 1.76 12.21
N ALA A 11 -32.35 0.76 11.60
CA ALA A 11 -32.02 0.28 10.26
C ALA A 11 -32.26 1.36 9.20
N GLN A 12 -33.40 2.06 9.25
CA GLN A 12 -33.70 3.17 8.34
C GLN A 12 -32.68 4.31 8.48
N ARG A 13 -32.33 4.72 9.71
CA ARG A 13 -31.28 5.74 9.95
C ARG A 13 -29.91 5.29 9.45
N ARG A 14 -29.56 4.01 9.55
CA ARG A 14 -28.33 3.46 8.95
C ARG A 14 -28.40 3.53 7.42
N ALA A 15 -29.53 3.16 6.81
CA ALA A 15 -29.73 3.21 5.36
C ALA A 15 -29.66 4.65 4.82
N GLU A 16 -30.29 5.62 5.49
CA GLU A 16 -30.21 7.03 5.10
C GLU A 16 -28.80 7.59 5.20
N ARG A 17 -28.07 7.27 6.28
CA ARG A 17 -26.66 7.65 6.43
C ARG A 17 -25.80 7.05 5.32
N ARG A 18 -26.01 5.78 4.96
CA ARG A 18 -25.35 5.11 3.83
C ARG A 18 -25.62 5.84 2.51
N ALA A 19 -26.88 6.15 2.22
CA ALA A 19 -27.28 6.83 0.99
C ALA A 19 -26.67 8.23 0.88
N LYS A 20 -26.74 9.02 1.96
CA LYS A 20 -26.18 10.38 2.00
C LYS A 20 -24.66 10.35 1.80
N HIS A 21 -23.97 9.49 2.55
CA HIS A 21 -22.52 9.37 2.46
C HIS A 21 -22.08 8.87 1.07
N ARG A 22 -22.79 7.90 0.47
CA ARG A 22 -22.56 7.44 -0.91
C ARG A 22 -22.70 8.60 -1.92
N GLN A 23 -23.70 9.46 -1.77
CA GLN A 23 -23.85 10.64 -2.64
C GLN A 23 -22.71 11.64 -2.49
N GLU A 24 -22.26 11.90 -1.26
CA GLU A 24 -21.12 12.79 -0.98
C GLU A 24 -19.82 12.24 -1.57
N MET A 25 -19.58 10.93 -1.42
CA MET A 25 -18.44 10.23 -2.01
C MET A 25 -18.44 10.29 -3.53
N LEU A 26 -19.59 10.07 -4.18
CA LEU A 26 -19.73 10.23 -5.63
C LEU A 26 -19.37 11.64 -6.09
N ARG A 27 -19.79 12.67 -5.36
CA ARG A 27 -19.45 14.07 -5.67
C ARG A 27 -17.96 14.34 -5.49
N SER A 28 -17.37 13.84 -4.40
CA SER A 28 -15.94 13.97 -4.12
C SER A 28 -15.10 13.28 -5.21
N LYS A 29 -15.43 12.04 -5.54
CA LYS A 29 -14.76 11.28 -6.61
C LYS A 29 -14.88 11.94 -7.96
N ARG A 30 -16.06 12.47 -8.34
CA ARG A 30 -16.20 13.25 -9.57
C ARG A 30 -15.25 14.44 -9.60
N ARG A 31 -15.12 15.19 -8.51
CA ARG A 31 -14.18 16.32 -8.41
C ARG A 31 -12.72 15.85 -8.52
N GLN A 32 -12.34 14.78 -7.83
CA GLN A 32 -10.98 14.23 -7.89
C GLN A 32 -10.65 13.68 -9.27
N MET A 33 -11.57 12.96 -9.91
CA MET A 33 -11.40 12.45 -11.28
C MET A 33 -11.25 13.59 -12.27
N LEU A 34 -12.07 14.64 -12.16
CA LEU A 34 -11.95 15.83 -12.99
C LEU A 34 -10.58 16.49 -12.77
N PHE A 35 -10.15 16.67 -11.53
CA PHE A 35 -8.84 17.25 -11.22
C PHE A 35 -7.68 16.41 -11.77
N ARG A 36 -7.70 15.08 -11.60
CA ARG A 36 -6.67 14.17 -12.17
C ARG A 36 -6.63 14.23 -13.70
N LYS A 37 -7.79 14.27 -14.37
CA LYS A 37 -7.87 14.43 -15.84
C LYS A 37 -7.32 15.78 -16.28
N LEU A 38 -7.70 16.86 -15.59
CA LEU A 38 -7.23 18.22 -15.84
C LEU A 38 -5.70 18.27 -15.66
N PHE A 39 -5.19 17.75 -14.55
CA PHE A 39 -3.76 17.72 -14.25
C PHE A 39 -2.98 16.93 -15.30
N LYS A 40 -3.40 15.70 -15.67
CA LYS A 40 -2.76 14.93 -16.74
C LYS A 40 -2.77 15.65 -18.10
N LEU A 41 -3.85 16.38 -18.40
CA LEU A 41 -3.96 17.14 -19.64
C LEU A 41 -3.02 18.36 -19.67
N PHE A 42 -2.92 19.10 -18.56
CA PHE A 42 -2.15 20.36 -18.51
C PHE A 42 -0.70 20.21 -18.06
N LEU A 43 -0.35 19.14 -17.34
CA LEU A 43 1.02 18.87 -16.88
C LEU A 43 2.09 18.96 -18.00
N PRO A 44 1.92 18.35 -19.19
CA PRO A 44 2.92 18.49 -20.26
C PRO A 44 3.04 19.93 -20.77
N PHE A 45 1.96 20.70 -20.80
CA PHE A 45 2.00 22.11 -21.21
C PHE A 45 2.74 22.98 -20.18
N ILE A 46 2.52 22.74 -18.89
CA ILE A 46 3.21 23.45 -17.81
C ILE A 46 4.72 23.16 -17.86
N LEU A 47 5.10 21.88 -18.04
CA LEU A 47 6.50 21.48 -18.24
C LEU A 47 7.11 22.11 -19.49
N GLY A 48 6.39 22.10 -20.62
CA GLY A 48 6.84 22.74 -21.85
C GLY A 48 7.06 24.24 -21.70
N ALA A 49 6.12 24.95 -21.06
CA ALA A 49 6.24 26.38 -20.79
C ALA A 49 7.42 26.70 -19.84
N ALA A 50 7.66 25.86 -18.83
CA ALA A 50 8.81 26.01 -17.93
C ALA A 50 10.15 25.86 -18.67
N VAL A 51 10.26 24.91 -19.60
CA VAL A 51 11.46 24.74 -20.45
C VAL A 51 11.65 25.95 -21.37
N ILE A 52 10.58 26.42 -22.03
CA ILE A 52 10.64 27.61 -22.89
C ILE A 52 11.05 28.84 -22.08
N GLY A 53 10.49 29.02 -20.89
CA GLY A 53 10.87 30.10 -19.97
C GLY A 53 12.34 30.03 -19.56
N LEU A 54 12.85 28.84 -19.26
CA LEU A 54 14.26 28.61 -18.94
C LEU A 54 15.17 28.96 -20.14
N LEU A 55 14.78 28.59 -21.36
CA LEU A 55 15.52 28.91 -22.58
C LEU A 55 15.56 30.43 -22.85
N ILE A 56 14.43 31.12 -22.67
CA ILE A 56 14.39 32.59 -22.79
C ILE A 56 15.26 33.24 -21.71
N PHE A 57 15.18 32.78 -20.46
CA PHE A 57 15.96 33.30 -19.35
C PHE A 57 17.48 33.07 -19.50
N ALA A 58 17.87 31.89 -19.99
CA ALA A 58 19.27 31.60 -20.32
C ALA A 58 19.73 32.46 -21.50
N GLY A 59 18.90 32.63 -22.53
CA GLY A 59 19.17 33.49 -23.68
C GLY A 59 19.37 34.96 -23.28
N THR A 60 18.53 35.50 -22.40
CA THR A 60 18.68 36.89 -21.91
C THR A 60 19.92 37.07 -21.04
N LYS A 61 20.29 36.08 -20.21
CA LYS A 61 21.55 36.08 -19.45
C LYS A 61 22.80 36.05 -20.32
N ILE A 62 22.77 35.27 -21.42
CA ILE A 62 23.86 35.23 -22.40
C ILE A 62 23.98 36.58 -23.12
N PHE A 63 22.86 37.20 -23.48
CA PHE A 63 22.84 38.52 -24.11
C PHE A 63 23.32 39.65 -23.17
N GLU A 64 22.96 39.57 -21.88
CA GLU A 64 23.44 40.48 -20.83
C GLU A 64 24.96 40.35 -20.62
N LYS A 65 25.50 39.12 -20.70
CA LYS A 65 26.95 38.87 -20.67
C LYS A 65 27.68 39.32 -21.95
N ALA A 66 26.99 39.35 -23.09
CA ALA A 66 27.56 39.80 -24.37
C ALA A 66 27.69 41.34 -24.49
N GLN A 67 27.04 42.12 -23.62
CA GLN A 67 27.18 43.59 -23.58
C GLN A 67 28.20 44.10 -22.55
N GLY A 68 28.87 43.21 -21.81
CA GLY A 68 29.97 43.56 -20.90
C GLY A 68 31.24 42.81 -21.29
N THR A 69 32.03 43.37 -22.20
CA THR A 69 33.39 42.89 -22.54
C THR A 69 34.44 43.50 -21.62
N ASP A 70 35.26 42.66 -21.01
CA ASP A 70 36.72 42.78 -21.15
C ASP A 70 37.43 41.43 -20.91
N GLU A 71 38.57 41.31 -21.58
CA GLU A 71 39.27 40.11 -22.05
C GLU A 71 39.89 39.18 -20.99
N SER A 72 39.91 37.88 -21.29
CA SER A 72 41.18 37.12 -21.34
C SER A 72 41.01 35.83 -22.14
N ASN A 73 42.01 35.58 -22.97
CA ASN A 73 42.06 34.67 -24.09
C ASN A 73 42.65 33.31 -23.69
N GLN A 74 42.06 32.19 -24.10
CA GLN A 74 42.83 31.01 -24.53
C GLN A 74 41.99 30.01 -25.35
N THR A 75 42.32 30.00 -26.64
CA THR A 75 42.12 29.04 -27.73
C THR A 75 42.27 27.57 -27.33
N ILE A 76 41.46 26.63 -27.88
CA ILE A 76 41.88 25.50 -28.77
C ILE A 76 40.66 24.94 -29.53
N SER A 77 40.76 25.05 -30.85
CA SER A 77 40.39 24.19 -32.00
C SER A 77 39.17 23.25 -32.00
N ALA A 78 38.46 23.36 -33.12
CA ALA A 78 37.43 22.45 -33.64
C ALA A 78 38.04 21.25 -34.36
N GLU A 79 37.34 20.10 -34.33
CA GLU A 79 37.24 19.22 -35.50
C GLU A 79 35.96 18.33 -35.46
N ASN A 80 35.39 18.19 -36.66
CA ASN A 80 34.20 17.48 -37.21
C ASN A 80 33.61 16.26 -36.46
N LEU A 81 32.27 16.09 -36.38
CA LEU A 81 31.26 15.70 -37.40
C LEU A 81 31.36 14.24 -37.94
N THR A 82 30.23 13.54 -37.75
CA THR A 82 29.65 12.39 -38.48
C THR A 82 30.04 10.94 -38.15
N LEU A 83 29.02 10.24 -37.60
CA LEU A 83 28.38 9.00 -38.09
C LEU A 83 29.26 7.82 -38.53
N SER A 84 29.05 6.66 -37.92
CA SER A 84 28.28 5.55 -38.52
C SER A 84 28.43 4.24 -37.74
N ASP A 85 27.40 3.41 -37.90
CA ASP A 85 27.19 2.06 -37.39
C ASP A 85 28.39 1.11 -37.43
N SER A 86 28.42 0.15 -36.50
CA SER A 86 28.54 -1.27 -36.90
C SER A 86 28.34 -2.25 -35.73
N VAL A 87 27.29 -3.07 -35.90
CA VAL A 87 27.22 -4.55 -35.87
C VAL A 87 28.01 -5.34 -34.81
N SER A 88 27.29 -6.34 -34.25
CA SER A 88 27.71 -7.72 -33.94
C SER A 88 27.48 -8.07 -32.45
N SER A 89 26.48 -8.87 -32.08
CA SER A 89 26.19 -10.29 -32.36
C SER A 89 26.82 -11.25 -31.35
N ALA A 90 26.08 -12.35 -31.12
CA ALA A 90 26.34 -13.57 -30.33
C ALA A 90 25.80 -13.50 -28.89
N SER A 91 24.76 -14.23 -28.44
CA SER A 91 24.26 -15.60 -28.63
C SER A 91 24.96 -16.69 -27.82
N LEU A 92 24.11 -17.53 -27.17
CA LEU A 92 24.35 -18.84 -26.54
C LEU A 92 24.89 -18.78 -25.10
N SER A 93 24.50 -19.60 -24.13
CA SER A 93 23.67 -20.82 -24.05
C SER A 93 23.41 -21.08 -22.56
N ASP A 94 22.20 -21.47 -22.17
CA ASP A 94 21.85 -22.79 -21.61
C ASP A 94 22.84 -23.38 -20.57
N ASN A 95 22.36 -23.55 -19.34
CA ASN A 95 22.70 -24.74 -18.57
C ASN A 95 21.59 -25.05 -17.55
N THR A 96 21.10 -26.28 -17.65
CA THR A 96 20.11 -26.95 -16.80
C THR A 96 20.79 -27.68 -15.63
N VAL A 97 19.97 -28.23 -14.72
CA VAL A 97 20.27 -29.17 -13.62
C VAL A 97 20.69 -28.45 -12.32
N SER A 98 20.16 -28.72 -11.12
CA SER A 98 19.49 -29.90 -10.57
C SER A 98 18.49 -29.50 -9.49
N GLU A 99 17.40 -30.26 -9.42
CA GLU A 99 16.57 -30.43 -8.23
C GLU A 99 17.44 -30.94 -7.07
N ASN A 100 17.24 -30.36 -5.89
CA ASN A 100 17.61 -30.96 -4.61
C ASN A 100 16.36 -30.95 -3.74
N GLU A 101 16.11 -32.12 -3.17
CA GLU A 101 14.98 -32.53 -2.35
C GLU A 101 14.79 -31.58 -1.17
N ALA A 102 13.60 -30.99 -1.08
CA ALA A 102 13.18 -30.17 0.05
C ALA A 102 12.80 -31.09 1.21
N GLU A 103 13.71 -31.22 2.17
CA GLU A 103 13.31 -31.56 3.54
C GLU A 103 12.39 -30.44 4.05
N GLU A 104 11.22 -30.84 4.52
CA GLU A 104 10.18 -29.99 5.10
C GLU A 104 10.70 -29.42 6.43
N GLN A 105 11.54 -28.39 6.32
CA GLN A 105 11.98 -27.58 7.45
C GLN A 105 10.89 -26.54 7.70
N THR A 106 9.94 -26.87 8.59
CA THR A 106 9.03 -25.87 9.16
C THR A 106 9.91 -24.79 9.77
N ALA A 107 10.04 -23.66 9.08
CA ALA A 107 10.88 -22.56 9.50
C ALA A 107 10.25 -21.96 10.75
N LEU A 108 10.71 -22.40 11.93
CA LEU A 108 10.39 -21.74 13.19
C LEU A 108 10.85 -20.29 13.08
N ILE A 109 9.89 -19.39 12.91
CA ILE A 109 10.17 -17.96 12.87
C ILE A 109 10.78 -17.58 14.22
N PRO A 110 11.97 -16.96 14.25
CA PRO A 110 12.61 -16.59 15.50
C PRO A 110 11.69 -15.61 16.23
N THR A 111 11.05 -16.11 17.29
CA THR A 111 10.22 -15.29 18.16
C THR A 111 11.15 -14.55 19.11
N ALA A 112 10.98 -13.23 19.23
CA ALA A 112 11.77 -12.43 20.15
C ALA A 112 11.62 -12.95 21.60
N THR A 113 12.73 -13.07 22.32
CA THR A 113 12.74 -13.63 23.68
C THR A 113 13.02 -12.54 24.71
N ALA A 114 12.43 -12.64 25.89
CA ALA A 114 12.77 -11.80 27.04
C ALA A 114 13.92 -12.44 27.84
N ASN A 115 14.75 -11.62 28.46
CA ASN A 115 15.84 -12.05 29.34
C ASN A 115 15.93 -11.16 30.60
N GLU A 116 17.00 -11.31 31.38
CA GLU A 116 17.22 -10.56 32.61
C GLU A 116 17.35 -9.04 32.38
N GLN A 117 17.70 -8.63 31.17
CA GLN A 117 17.87 -7.23 30.76
C GLN A 117 16.58 -6.61 30.20
N THR A 118 15.54 -7.40 29.97
CA THR A 118 14.25 -6.89 29.48
C THR A 118 13.59 -5.98 30.52
N LEU A 119 13.32 -4.75 30.14
CA LEU A 119 12.68 -3.76 31.01
C LEU A 119 11.17 -4.01 31.14
N SER A 120 10.66 -3.98 32.37
CA SER A 120 9.22 -3.92 32.61
C SER A 120 8.74 -2.47 32.53
N LEU A 121 7.81 -2.19 31.63
CA LEU A 121 7.25 -0.85 31.44
C LEU A 121 6.25 -0.52 32.55
N GLY A 122 6.44 0.62 33.21
CA GLY A 122 5.63 1.07 34.35
C GLY A 122 4.37 1.86 33.98
N ALA A 123 3.82 2.54 34.99
CA ALA A 123 2.59 3.32 34.88
C ALA A 123 2.70 4.56 33.96
N ASP A 124 3.92 4.99 33.62
CA ASP A 124 4.17 6.12 32.72
C ASP A 124 3.73 5.83 31.27
N ILE A 125 3.58 4.56 30.91
CA ILE A 125 2.99 4.14 29.63
C ILE A 125 1.49 3.90 29.83
N VAL A 126 0.69 4.75 29.18
CA VAL A 126 -0.78 4.73 29.28
C VAL A 126 -1.38 3.45 28.69
N SER A 127 -0.78 2.90 27.63
CA SER A 127 -1.26 1.67 26.99
C SER A 127 -1.29 0.49 27.96
N GLU A 128 -2.31 -0.37 27.85
CA GLU A 128 -2.44 -1.59 28.66
C GLU A 128 -1.37 -2.62 28.29
N HIS A 129 -1.09 -2.75 26.98
CA HIS A 129 -0.12 -3.70 26.44
C HIS A 129 0.93 -2.98 25.59
N ALA A 130 2.19 -3.40 25.70
CA ALA A 130 3.30 -2.85 24.91
C ALA A 130 4.47 -3.84 24.81
N ILE A 131 5.18 -3.82 23.69
CA ILE A 131 6.41 -4.58 23.48
C ILE A 131 7.37 -3.75 22.62
N LEU A 132 8.66 -3.81 22.94
CA LEU A 132 9.74 -3.24 22.14
C LEU A 132 10.76 -4.34 21.87
N VAL A 133 11.03 -4.60 20.61
CA VAL A 133 11.89 -5.69 20.14
C VAL A 133 13.09 -5.12 19.37
N ASP A 134 14.29 -5.62 19.67
CA ASP A 134 15.44 -5.54 18.77
C ASP A 134 15.40 -6.74 17.83
N GLU A 135 15.05 -6.49 16.57
CA GLU A 135 14.91 -7.52 15.55
C GLU A 135 16.25 -8.16 15.16
N SER A 136 17.36 -7.40 15.21
CA SER A 136 18.69 -7.92 14.88
C SER A 136 19.20 -8.95 15.89
N GLN A 137 18.71 -8.86 17.13
CA GLN A 137 19.08 -9.74 18.23
C GLN A 137 17.96 -10.72 18.61
N ASN A 138 16.77 -10.60 18.02
CA ASN A 138 15.54 -11.27 18.47
C ASN A 138 15.33 -11.14 19.99
N LEU A 139 15.52 -9.91 20.51
CA LEU A 139 15.50 -9.62 21.94
C LEU A 139 14.39 -8.64 22.29
N ILE A 140 13.59 -8.96 23.31
CA ILE A 140 12.63 -8.02 23.88
C ILE A 140 13.40 -7.05 24.79
N LEU A 141 13.46 -5.78 24.41
CA LEU A 141 14.12 -4.72 25.17
C LEU A 141 13.23 -4.20 26.31
N ALA A 142 11.92 -4.10 26.06
CA ALA A 142 10.95 -3.68 27.06
C ALA A 142 9.55 -4.24 26.78
N GLN A 143 8.75 -4.46 27.84
CA GLN A 143 7.39 -4.97 27.69
C GLN A 143 6.43 -4.55 28.83
N LYS A 144 5.13 -4.54 28.53
CA LYS A 144 4.00 -4.43 29.44
C LYS A 144 2.94 -5.42 28.99
N ASP A 145 2.66 -6.46 29.78
CA ASP A 145 1.62 -7.46 29.51
C ASP A 145 1.58 -7.97 28.04
N ALA A 146 2.77 -8.11 27.42
CA ALA A 146 2.93 -8.27 25.97
C ALA A 146 2.39 -9.59 25.41
N GLN A 147 2.26 -10.61 26.26
CA GLN A 147 1.77 -11.94 25.86
C GLN A 147 0.26 -12.11 26.07
N THR A 148 -0.43 -11.03 26.44
CA THR A 148 -1.88 -11.07 26.64
C THR A 148 -2.60 -11.16 25.31
N LYS A 149 -3.54 -12.11 25.19
CA LYS A 149 -4.42 -12.19 24.01
C LYS A 149 -5.40 -11.02 24.02
N ILE A 150 -5.44 -10.27 22.93
CA ILE A 150 -6.29 -9.08 22.78
C ILE A 150 -7.03 -9.12 21.45
N TRP A 151 -8.10 -8.32 21.35
CA TRP A 151 -8.75 -8.06 20.07
C TRP A 151 -7.90 -7.06 19.27
N PRO A 152 -7.30 -7.46 18.14
CA PRO A 152 -6.34 -6.62 17.41
C PRO A 152 -7.01 -5.47 16.64
N ALA A 153 -8.34 -5.50 16.50
CA ALA A 153 -9.09 -4.57 15.66
C ALA A 153 -8.43 -4.43 14.28
N SER A 154 -8.16 -3.21 13.81
CA SER A 154 -7.53 -2.99 12.51
C SER A 154 -6.10 -3.53 12.36
N MET A 155 -5.41 -3.91 13.44
CA MET A 155 -4.08 -4.54 13.33
C MET A 155 -4.14 -5.90 12.61
N THR A 156 -5.32 -6.55 12.55
CA THR A 156 -5.60 -7.70 11.67
C THR A 156 -5.09 -7.50 10.25
N LYS A 157 -5.17 -6.26 9.73
CA LYS A 157 -4.80 -5.95 8.35
C LYS A 157 -3.30 -6.07 8.07
N VAL A 158 -2.45 -6.18 9.10
CA VAL A 158 -1.03 -6.50 8.94
C VAL A 158 -0.88 -7.88 8.30
N LEU A 159 -1.58 -8.89 8.83
CA LEU A 159 -1.53 -10.23 8.25
C LEU A 159 -2.27 -10.30 6.91
N THR A 160 -3.38 -9.56 6.75
CA THR A 160 -4.06 -9.44 5.46
C THR A 160 -3.11 -8.95 4.36
N VAL A 161 -2.30 -7.93 4.64
CA VAL A 161 -1.32 -7.40 3.69
C VAL A 161 -0.21 -8.40 3.42
N LEU A 162 0.31 -9.09 4.46
CA LEU A 162 1.35 -10.10 4.29
C LEU A 162 0.88 -11.24 3.37
N VAL A 163 -0.25 -11.87 3.69
CA VAL A 163 -0.80 -12.99 2.92
C VAL A 163 -1.11 -12.56 1.50
N ALA A 164 -1.71 -11.39 1.30
CA ALA A 164 -1.97 -10.89 -0.05
C ALA A 164 -0.67 -10.64 -0.83
N ALA A 165 0.36 -10.06 -0.20
CA ALA A 165 1.62 -9.75 -0.87
C ALA A 165 2.37 -10.99 -1.34
N GLU A 166 2.22 -12.13 -0.66
CA GLU A 166 2.82 -13.41 -1.08
C GLU A 166 2.12 -14.02 -2.32
N HIS A 167 0.87 -13.64 -2.59
CA HIS A 167 0.05 -14.24 -3.66
C HIS A 167 -0.17 -13.32 -4.87
N VAL A 168 0.01 -12.00 -4.70
CA VAL A 168 -0.14 -11.04 -5.79
C VAL A 168 1.13 -10.95 -6.63
N THR A 169 1.02 -11.24 -7.92
CA THR A 169 2.15 -11.16 -8.87
C THR A 169 2.22 -9.85 -9.66
N ASP A 170 1.08 -9.17 -9.85
CA ASP A 170 0.99 -7.91 -10.58
C ASP A 170 0.16 -6.88 -9.79
N LEU A 171 0.81 -5.78 -9.42
CA LEU A 171 0.16 -4.68 -8.69
C LEU A 171 -0.69 -3.79 -9.59
N ASP A 172 -0.45 -3.81 -10.89
CA ASP A 172 -1.17 -2.98 -11.86
C ASP A 172 -2.36 -3.71 -12.49
N ASP A 173 -2.57 -5.00 -12.14
CA ASP A 173 -3.82 -5.70 -12.44
C ASP A 173 -5.00 -5.00 -11.75
N THR A 174 -6.20 -5.29 -12.22
CA THR A 174 -7.42 -4.59 -11.85
C THR A 174 -8.47 -5.50 -11.25
N PHE A 175 -9.20 -4.95 -10.29
CA PHE A 175 -10.30 -5.62 -9.62
C PHE A 175 -11.54 -4.71 -9.62
N THR A 176 -12.70 -5.29 -9.90
CA THR A 176 -13.96 -4.55 -9.87
C THR A 176 -14.68 -4.78 -8.55
N MET A 177 -14.89 -3.70 -7.81
CA MET A 177 -15.55 -3.71 -6.50
C MET A 177 -17.02 -4.12 -6.63
N THR A 178 -17.49 -4.98 -5.71
CA THR A 178 -18.89 -5.38 -5.61
C THR A 178 -19.60 -4.61 -4.50
N LEU A 179 -20.94 -4.68 -4.49
CA LEU A 179 -21.74 -4.05 -3.44
C LEU A 179 -21.36 -4.58 -2.06
N ASP A 180 -21.28 -5.91 -1.91
CA ASP A 180 -20.99 -6.57 -0.63
C ASP A 180 -19.66 -6.09 -0.03
N ILE A 181 -18.63 -5.93 -0.87
CA ILE A 181 -17.32 -5.43 -0.45
C ILE A 181 -17.42 -3.97 0.03
N THR A 182 -18.10 -3.11 -0.73
CA THR A 182 -18.24 -1.70 -0.36
C THR A 182 -19.15 -1.48 0.84
N ASP A 183 -20.15 -2.34 1.04
CA ASP A 183 -21.09 -2.27 2.16
C ASP A 183 -20.52 -2.87 3.44
N TYR A 184 -19.52 -3.76 3.35
CA TYR A 184 -18.85 -4.38 4.50
C TYR A 184 -18.42 -3.36 5.56
N SER A 185 -17.77 -2.27 5.15
CA SER A 185 -17.34 -1.21 6.06
C SER A 185 -18.51 -0.53 6.78
N TYR A 186 -19.65 -0.33 6.10
CA TYR A 186 -20.81 0.36 6.68
C TYR A 186 -21.68 -0.54 7.56
N VAL A 187 -21.68 -1.84 7.28
CA VAL A 187 -22.38 -2.84 8.10
C VAL A 187 -21.63 -3.04 9.41
N ASN A 188 -20.29 -3.13 9.34
CA ASN A 188 -19.43 -3.42 10.48
C ASN A 188 -18.85 -2.18 11.17
N ASP A 189 -19.34 -0.97 10.82
CA ASP A 189 -18.86 0.32 11.35
C ASP A 189 -17.33 0.47 11.33
N CYS A 190 -16.72 0.02 10.22
CA CYS A 190 -15.29 0.03 10.00
C CYS A 190 -14.85 1.23 9.14
N SER A 191 -13.57 1.58 9.27
CA SER A 191 -12.90 2.48 8.32
C SER A 191 -13.09 2.01 6.88
N ASN A 192 -13.14 2.97 5.95
CA ASN A 192 -13.20 2.71 4.51
C ASN A 192 -12.31 3.70 3.76
N VAL A 193 -11.88 3.27 2.57
CA VAL A 193 -11.32 4.17 1.56
C VAL A 193 -12.44 4.98 0.90
N GLY A 194 -13.59 4.33 0.72
CA GLY A 194 -14.75 4.85 0.03
C GLY A 194 -14.75 4.46 -1.44
N PHE A 195 -14.35 3.22 -1.75
CA PHE A 195 -14.60 2.64 -3.06
C PHE A 195 -16.10 2.53 -3.35
N LEU A 196 -16.43 2.55 -4.64
CA LEU A 196 -17.81 2.49 -5.12
C LEU A 196 -18.06 1.13 -5.76
N GLU A 197 -19.29 0.66 -5.66
CA GLU A 197 -19.77 -0.49 -6.42
C GLU A 197 -19.51 -0.31 -7.92
N HIS A 198 -19.03 -1.38 -8.56
CA HIS A 198 -18.59 -1.43 -9.95
C HIS A 198 -17.39 -0.54 -10.30
N GLU A 199 -16.73 0.06 -9.33
CA GLU A 199 -15.47 0.75 -9.56
C GLU A 199 -14.36 -0.28 -9.82
N THR A 200 -13.66 -0.12 -10.95
CA THR A 200 -12.44 -0.87 -11.22
C THR A 200 -11.26 -0.12 -10.62
N VAL A 201 -10.56 -0.78 -9.70
CA VAL A 201 -9.38 -0.28 -8.99
C VAL A 201 -8.18 -1.16 -9.29
N THR A 202 -6.97 -0.64 -9.12
CA THR A 202 -5.77 -1.49 -9.23
C THR A 202 -5.56 -2.29 -7.95
N VAL A 203 -4.88 -3.44 -8.03
CA VAL A 203 -4.46 -4.18 -6.83
C VAL A 203 -3.58 -3.31 -5.93
N ARG A 204 -2.76 -2.45 -6.53
CA ARG A 204 -2.00 -1.39 -5.84
C ARG A 204 -2.88 -0.46 -5.02
N ASP A 205 -4.02 -0.02 -5.56
CA ASP A 205 -4.97 0.83 -4.83
C ASP A 205 -5.61 0.08 -3.65
N LEU A 206 -5.86 -1.23 -3.79
CA LEU A 206 -6.35 -2.07 -2.70
C LEU A 206 -5.32 -2.20 -1.56
N PHE A 207 -4.04 -2.41 -1.88
CA PHE A 207 -2.96 -2.36 -0.88
C PHE A 207 -2.87 -1.00 -0.19
N TYR A 208 -2.82 0.11 -0.96
CA TYR A 208 -2.74 1.44 -0.37
C TYR A 208 -3.97 1.78 0.47
N GLY A 209 -5.15 1.36 0.03
CA GLY A 209 -6.39 1.52 0.78
C GLY A 209 -6.35 0.79 2.13
N THR A 210 -5.85 -0.44 2.12
CA THR A 210 -5.69 -1.26 3.31
C THR A 210 -4.66 -0.67 4.27
N ILE A 211 -3.50 -0.22 3.77
CA ILE A 211 -2.37 0.25 4.60
C ILE A 211 -2.61 1.68 5.11
N LEU A 212 -2.97 2.62 4.23
CA LEU A 212 -2.99 4.05 4.57
C LEU A 212 -4.28 4.49 5.24
N LYS A 213 -5.42 3.93 4.79
CA LYS A 213 -6.74 4.28 5.31
C LYS A 213 -7.28 3.26 6.31
N SER A 214 -6.61 2.12 6.45
CA SER A 214 -7.15 0.98 7.18
C SER A 214 -8.54 0.57 6.65
N GLY A 215 -8.80 0.81 5.36
CA GLY A 215 -10.12 0.65 4.76
C GLY A 215 -10.51 -0.82 4.67
N ALA A 216 -11.65 -1.19 5.25
CA ALA A 216 -12.15 -2.56 5.20
C ALA A 216 -12.70 -2.93 3.80
N ASP A 217 -13.28 -1.96 3.07
CA ASP A 217 -13.61 -2.10 1.64
C ASP A 217 -12.39 -2.52 0.81
N ALA A 218 -11.23 -1.89 1.03
CA ALA A 218 -9.99 -2.26 0.36
C ALA A 218 -9.47 -3.64 0.80
N ALA A 219 -9.52 -3.94 2.11
CA ALA A 219 -9.04 -5.21 2.65
C ALA A 219 -9.86 -6.40 2.14
N VAL A 220 -11.20 -6.29 2.13
CA VAL A 220 -12.09 -7.33 1.62
C VAL A 220 -11.96 -7.44 0.09
N GLY A 221 -11.79 -6.31 -0.62
CA GLY A 221 -11.49 -6.33 -2.05
C GLY A 221 -10.19 -7.05 -2.38
N LEU A 222 -9.13 -6.79 -1.60
CA LEU A 222 -7.84 -7.46 -1.73
C LEU A 222 -7.95 -8.96 -1.44
N ALA A 223 -8.64 -9.32 -0.36
CA ALA A 223 -8.90 -10.71 0.01
C ALA A 223 -9.65 -11.46 -1.09
N THR A 224 -10.71 -10.86 -1.62
CA THR A 224 -11.52 -11.44 -2.70
C THR A 224 -10.73 -11.56 -4.01
N TYR A 225 -9.88 -10.57 -4.32
CA TYR A 225 -9.00 -10.66 -5.49
C TYR A 225 -8.04 -11.86 -5.39
N VAL A 226 -7.45 -12.09 -4.22
CA VAL A 226 -6.46 -13.15 -4.00
C VAL A 226 -7.10 -14.54 -3.93
N ALA A 227 -8.13 -14.70 -3.11
CA ALA A 227 -8.70 -16.03 -2.77
C ALA A 227 -10.05 -16.31 -3.43
N GLY A 228 -10.59 -15.37 -4.21
CA GLY A 228 -11.93 -15.45 -4.81
C GLY A 228 -13.09 -15.17 -3.84
N SER A 229 -12.87 -15.22 -2.53
CA SER A 229 -13.86 -14.89 -1.49
C SER A 229 -13.19 -14.40 -0.21
N HIS A 230 -13.96 -13.75 0.67
CA HIS A 230 -13.47 -13.32 1.98
C HIS A 230 -13.15 -14.53 2.88
N GLU A 231 -14.03 -15.54 2.87
CA GLU A 231 -13.92 -16.75 3.68
C GLU A 231 -12.68 -17.57 3.31
N ALA A 232 -12.46 -17.81 2.01
CA ALA A 232 -11.26 -18.52 1.55
C ALA A 232 -9.97 -17.76 1.91
N PHE A 233 -10.00 -16.43 1.95
CA PHE A 233 -8.85 -15.65 2.39
C PHE A 233 -8.62 -15.75 3.90
N VAL A 234 -9.68 -15.83 4.71
CA VAL A 234 -9.56 -16.09 6.16
C VAL A 234 -8.93 -17.45 6.42
N ASP A 235 -9.25 -18.47 5.62
CA ASP A 235 -8.59 -19.78 5.69
C ASP A 235 -7.09 -19.65 5.42
N MET A 236 -6.69 -18.91 4.37
CA MET A 236 -5.28 -18.64 4.07
C MET A 236 -4.57 -17.85 5.19
N MET A 237 -5.27 -16.93 5.87
CA MET A 237 -4.71 -16.21 7.01
C MET A 237 -4.47 -17.14 8.20
N ASN A 238 -5.35 -18.11 8.44
CA ASN A 238 -5.17 -19.10 9.50
C ASN A 238 -4.08 -20.13 9.15
N GLU A 239 -3.97 -20.56 7.89
CA GLU A 239 -2.84 -21.37 7.41
C GLU A 239 -1.52 -20.63 7.61
N LYS A 240 -1.47 -19.32 7.30
CA LYS A 240 -0.30 -18.49 7.59
C LYS A 240 0.03 -18.48 9.08
N LEU A 241 -0.96 -18.42 9.99
CA LEU A 241 -0.68 -18.50 11.43
C LEU A 241 -0.01 -19.83 11.82
N ASP A 242 -0.40 -20.94 11.21
CA ASP A 242 0.22 -22.26 11.45
C ASP A 242 1.70 -22.23 11.01
N GLU A 243 1.97 -21.68 9.83
CA GLU A 243 3.34 -21.50 9.33
C GLU A 243 4.20 -20.59 10.23
N LEU A 244 3.60 -19.52 10.77
CA LEU A 244 4.29 -18.60 11.69
C LEU A 244 4.43 -19.18 13.11
N GLY A 245 3.82 -20.33 13.43
CA GLY A 245 3.80 -20.93 14.77
C GLY A 245 2.95 -20.14 15.78
N MET A 246 1.93 -19.42 15.32
CA MET A 246 1.13 -18.48 16.12
C MET A 246 -0.30 -18.96 16.44
N SER A 247 -0.73 -20.10 15.89
CA SER A 247 -2.12 -20.59 15.97
C SER A 247 -2.63 -20.91 17.36
N ASP A 248 -1.74 -21.16 18.32
CA ASP A 248 -2.13 -21.33 19.72
C ASP A 248 -2.59 -20.01 20.38
N THR A 249 -2.24 -18.86 19.77
CA THR A 249 -2.42 -17.53 20.35
C THR A 249 -3.28 -16.58 19.53
N ALA A 250 -3.48 -16.85 18.25
CA ALA A 250 -4.26 -16.03 17.33
C ALA A 250 -5.20 -16.88 16.46
N HIS A 251 -6.29 -16.27 16.00
CA HIS A 251 -7.22 -16.86 15.05
C HIS A 251 -7.95 -15.75 14.30
N PHE A 252 -8.19 -15.95 13.00
CA PHE A 252 -8.93 -15.03 12.14
C PHE A 252 -10.30 -15.60 11.76
N THR A 253 -11.27 -14.70 11.62
CA THR A 253 -12.67 -14.96 11.32
C THR A 253 -13.20 -13.97 10.30
#